data_AF-A0A674IBB1-F1
#
_entry.id   AF-A0A674IBB1-F1
#
_cell.length_a   1.000
_cell.length_b   1.000
_cell.length_c   1.000
_cell.angle_alpha   90.00
_cell.angle_beta   90.00
_cell.angle_gamma   90.00
#
_symmetry.space_group_name_H-M   'P 1'
#
loop_
_entity.id
_entity.type
_entity.pdbx_description
1 polymer ?
#
loop_
_entity_poly.entity_id
_entity_poly.type
_entity_poly.pdbx_seq_one_letter_code
_entity_poly.pdbx_strand_id
1 'polypeptide(L)' 'MIAGGLTEIKPATPEIQEIADQVKPQLEGKENKTYPVYVALKYKTQVVAGINYFIKNHLLRTFCLLHLTFPQ' A
#
# COMPACT_ATOMS: atom_id res chain seq x y z
N MET A 1 -6.08 21.09 2.89
CA MET A 1 -5.35 19.81 2.88
C MET A 1 -3.87 20.12 3.02
N ILE A 2 -3.18 19.57 4.01
CA ILE A 2 -1.75 19.84 4.24
C ILE A 2 -0.94 18.78 3.48
N ALA A 3 -0.10 19.20 2.53
CA ALA A 3 0.83 18.31 1.85
C ALA A 3 1.82 17.72 2.88
N GLY A 4 2.02 16.41 2.84
CA GLY A 4 2.88 15.65 3.76
C GLY A 4 2.17 14.99 4.94
N GLY A 5 0.90 15.33 5.21
CA GLY A 5 0.12 14.74 6.30
C GLY A 5 -0.25 13.27 6.04
N LEU A 6 0.07 12.38 6.98
CA LEU A 6 -0.48 11.02 6.99
C LEU A 6 -1.95 11.09 7.38
N THR A 7 -2.82 10.49 6.58
CA THR A 7 -4.23 10.34 6.93
C THR A 7 -4.41 9.30 8.03
N GLU A 8 -5.59 9.31 8.65
CA GLU A 8 -6.01 8.28 9.59
C GLU A 8 -6.00 6.88 8.95
N ILE A 9 -5.86 5.87 9.81
CA ILE A 9 -5.92 4.46 9.40
C ILE A 9 -7.34 4.13 8.99
N LYS A 10 -7.49 3.67 7.75
CA LYS A 10 -8.76 3.17 7.23
C LYS A 10 -8.70 1.64 7.08
N PRO A 11 -9.81 0.92 7.27
CA PRO A 11 -9.88 -0.50 6.95
C PRO A 11 -9.67 -0.70 5.45
N ALA A 12 -9.01 -1.78 5.06
CA ALA A 12 -8.82 -2.10 3.65
C ALA A 12 -10.18 -2.34 2.96
N THR A 13 -10.37 -1.68 1.82
CA THR A 13 -11.51 -1.88 0.93
C THR A 13 -11.12 -2.86 -0.19
N PRO A 14 -12.08 -3.44 -0.93
CA PRO A 14 -11.78 -4.32 -2.07
C PRO A 14 -10.85 -3.66 -3.11
N GLU A 15 -10.98 -2.36 -3.38
CA GLU A 15 -10.02 -1.64 -4.25
C GLU A 15 -8.58 -1.70 -3.73
N ILE A 16 -8.38 -1.53 -2.41
CA ILE A 16 -7.04 -1.63 -1.81
C ILE A 16 -6.51 -3.05 -1.90
N GLN A 17 -7.40 -4.05 -1.79
CA GLN A 17 -7.05 -5.45 -1.97
C GLN A 17 -6.62 -5.75 -3.42
N GLU A 18 -7.29 -5.19 -4.43
CA GLU A 18 -6.85 -5.31 -5.82
C GLU A 18 -5.49 -4.65 -6.06
N ILE A 19 -5.28 -3.44 -5.53
CA ILE A 19 -3.97 -2.76 -5.60
C ILE A 19 -2.89 -3.62 -4.93
N ALA A 20 -3.21 -4.19 -3.77
CA ALA A 20 -2.34 -5.07 -3.01
C ALA A 20 -1.93 -6.31 -3.84
N ASP A 21 -2.87 -6.93 -4.57
CA ASP A 21 -2.60 -8.04 -5.48
C ASP A 21 -1.79 -7.61 -6.72
N GLN A 22 -2.00 -6.40 -7.25
CA GLN A 22 -1.20 -5.88 -8.36
C GLN A 22 0.25 -5.59 -7.98
N VAL A 23 0.51 -5.15 -6.75
CA VAL A 23 1.88 -4.86 -6.26
C VAL A 23 2.58 -6.08 -5.69
N LYS A 24 1.83 -7.13 -5.36
CA LYS A 24 2.33 -8.41 -4.86
C LYS A 24 3.52 -8.95 -5.67
N PRO A 25 3.48 -9.13 -7.00
CA PRO A 25 4.61 -9.66 -7.75
C PRO A 25 5.85 -8.73 -7.69
N GLN A 26 5.64 -7.41 -7.62
CA GLN A 26 6.75 -6.45 -7.47
C GLN A 26 7.40 -6.56 -6.08
N LEU A 27 6.60 -6.81 -5.04
CA LEU A 27 7.10 -7.03 -3.69
C LEU A 27 7.85 -8.35 -3.59
N GLU A 28 7.30 -9.43 -4.15
CA GLU A 28 7.92 -10.75 -4.13
C GLU A 28 9.29 -10.73 -4.82
N GLY A 29 9.42 -9.99 -5.93
CA GLY A 29 10.70 -9.75 -6.60
C GLY A 29 11.69 -8.94 -5.76
N LYS A 30 11.23 -7.88 -5.07
CA LYS A 30 12.10 -7.03 -4.24
C LYS A 30 12.57 -7.70 -2.96
N GLU A 31 11.69 -8.42 -2.28
CA GLU A 31 12.01 -9.12 -1.03
C GLU A 31 12.54 -10.53 -1.25
N ASN A 32 12.50 -11.04 -2.49
CA ASN A 32 12.83 -12.42 -2.84
C ASN A 32 12.06 -13.44 -1.98
N LYS A 33 10.79 -13.14 -1.70
CA LYS A 33 9.89 -13.94 -0.85
C LYS A 33 8.56 -14.09 -1.55
N THR A 34 7.94 -15.26 -1.43
CA THR A 34 6.60 -15.50 -1.96
C THR A 34 5.53 -15.35 -0.89
N TYR A 35 4.44 -14.66 -1.22
CA TYR A 35 3.31 -14.41 -0.33
C TYR A 35 2.06 -15.12 -0.89
N PRO A 36 1.74 -16.36 -0.48
CA PRO A 36 0.60 -17.07 -1.04
C PRO A 36 -0.74 -16.35 -0.78
N VAL A 37 -0.89 -15.70 0.37
CA VAL A 37 -2.12 -14.99 0.79
C VAL A 37 -1.81 -13.53 1.12
N TYR A 38 -2.12 -12.60 0.23
CA TYR A 38 -1.80 -11.18 0.42
C TYR A 38 -3.04 -10.38 0.83
N VAL A 39 -3.50 -10.52 2.08
CA VAL A 39 -4.72 -9.85 2.55
C VAL A 39 -4.39 -8.50 3.19
N ALA A 40 -4.91 -7.43 2.60
CA ALA A 40 -4.87 -6.08 3.15
C ALA A 40 -5.85 -5.96 4.33
N LEU A 41 -5.35 -5.51 5.48
CA LEU A 41 -6.17 -5.29 6.67
C LEU A 41 -6.52 -3.81 6.83
N LYS A 42 -5.51 -2.96 6.69
CA LYS A 42 -5.61 -1.53 6.95
C LYS A 42 -4.74 -0.78 5.98
N TYR A 43 -5.12 0.44 5.64
CA TYR A 43 -4.29 1.33 4.85
C TYR A 43 -4.27 2.75 5.39
N LYS A 44 -3.22 3.48 5.03
CA LYS A 44 -3.12 4.94 5.19
C LYS A 44 -2.70 5.55 3.87
N THR A 45 -3.06 6.81 3.67
CA THR A 45 -2.58 7.59 2.54
C THR A 45 -1.76 8.78 3.01
N GLN A 46 -0.80 9.21 2.20
CA GLN A 46 -0.08 10.45 2.41
C GLN A 46 -0.03 11.21 1.09
N VAL A 47 -0.49 12.45 1.10
CA VAL A 47 -0.48 13.32 -0.07
C VAL A 47 0.88 14.03 -0.15
N VAL A 48 1.61 13.84 -1.24
CA VAL A 48 2.91 14.48 -1.55
C VAL A 48 2.87 15.02 -2.98
N ALA A 49 3.97 14.99 -3.75
CA ALA A 49 3.95 15.14 -5.21
C ALA A 49 3.36 13.87 -5.91
N GLY A 50 2.18 13.45 -5.45
CA GLY A 50 1.58 12.15 -5.69
C GLY A 50 0.81 11.67 -4.45
N ILE A 51 0.40 10.40 -4.43
CA ILE A 51 -0.25 9.78 -3.27
C ILE A 51 0.52 8.52 -2.89
N ASN A 52 1.00 8.50 -1.65
CA ASN A 52 1.57 7.30 -1.05
C ASN A 52 0.49 6.49 -0.36
N TYR A 53 0.38 5.21 -0.73
CA TYR A 53 -0.48 4.25 -0.05
C TYR A 53 0.38 3.35 0.83
N PHE A 54 0.08 3.32 2.12
CA PHE A 54 0.67 2.43 3.09
C PHE A 54 -0.32 1.31 3.38
N ILE A 55 -0.10 0.14 2.81
CA ILE A 55 -0.98 -1.01 2.99
C ILE A 55 -0.36 -1.94 4.04
N LYS A 56 -1.15 -2.28 5.06
CA LYS A 56 -0.80 -3.26 6.08
C LYS A 56 -1.46 -4.59 5.76
N ASN A 57 -0.65 -5.62 5.59
CA ASN A 57 -1.13 -6.97 5.36
C ASN A 57 -1.07 -7.80 6.63
N HIS A 58 -1.82 -8.89 6.65
CA HIS A 58 -1.81 -9.82 7.78
C HIS A 58 -0.49 -10.58 7.91
N LEU A 59 0.12 -10.97 6.78
CA LEU A 59 1.35 -11.78 6.76
C LEU A 59 2.63 -10.95 6.95
N LEU A 60 2.58 -9.65 6.65
CA LEU A 60 3.74 -8.76 6.69
C LEU A 60 3.65 -7.86 7.92
N ARG A 61 4.68 -7.90 8.79
CA ARG A 61 4.81 -6.92 9.88
C ARG A 61 5.11 -5.51 9.36
N THR A 62 5.62 -5.41 8.14
CA THR A 62 6.06 -4.17 7.50
C THR A 62 4.95 -3.60 6.60
N PHE A 63 4.81 -2.27 6.60
CA PHE A 63 3.92 -1.57 5.67
C PHE A 63 4.58 -1.54 4.29
N CYS A 64 3.85 -1.95 3.25
CA CYS A 64 4.30 -1.76 1.89
C CYS A 64 3.93 -0.34 1.46
N LEU A 65 4.94 0.46 1.08
CA LEU A 65 4.74 1.80 0.55
C LEU A 65 4.60 1.70 -0.97
N LEU A 66 3.42 2.07 -1.47
CA LEU A 66 3.16 2.25 -2.89
C LEU A 66 3.13 3.74 -3.20
N HIS A 67 4.06 4.20 -4.03
CA HIS A 67 4.15 5.59 -4.47
C HIS A 67 3.43 5.72 -5.83
N LEU A 68 2.22 6.29 -5.85
CA LEU A 68 1.51 6.61 -7.08
C LEU A 68 1.77 8.08 -7.43
N THR A 69 2.62 8.31 -8.43
CA THR A 69 2.82 9.63 -9.04
C THR A 69 1.77 9.84 -10.12
N PHE A 70 0.89 10.81 -9.93
CA PHE A 70 0.15 11.38 -11.04
C PHE A 70 1.11 12.29 -11.82
N PRO A 71 1.31 12.10 -13.13
CA PRO A 71 1.98 13.11 -13.94
C PRO A 71 1.09 14.35 -13.95
N GLN A 72 1.61 15.48 -13.44
CA GLN A 72 1.03 16.79 -13.68
C GLN A 72 1.40 17.26 -15.09
#